data_AF-A0A1D6EU82-F1
#
_entry.id   AF-A0A1D6EU82-F1
#
_cell.length_a   1.000
_cell.length_b   1.000
_cell.length_c   1.000
_cell.angle_alpha   90.00
_cell.angle_beta   90.00
_cell.angle_gamma   90.00
#
_symmetry.space_group_name_H-M   'P 1'
#
loop_
_entity.id
_entity.type
_entity.pdbx_description
1 polymer ?
#
loop_
_entity_poly.entity_id
_entity_poly.type
_entity_poly.pdbx_seq_one_letter_code
_entity_poly.pdbx_strand_id
1 'polypeptide(L)'
;MWPEGVPTAASVQEILFFQAQTMEMMYTIIADELKSMDNKDMRPEDYLSFFCLGNREEPPSNGSPESEKSTDKSAVGLATKYRRFMIYVHAKGMIVDDEYVILGSANINQRSLAGSRDTEIAMGAYQPHYAWSTKNGHPDGQVYGYRTSLWAEHLGTIDDRFKDPSSLECVRFVNQIAVENWRRYTAEEMSTLQGHLLKYPVKVEADGKISPLPDQECFPDVGGKILGASTSLPDSLTM
;
A
#
# COMPACT_ATOMS: atom_id res chain seq x y z
N MET A 1 -3.83 4.46 -2.87
CA MET A 1 -3.14 4.40 -4.18
C MET A 1 -2.54 5.76 -4.50
N TRP A 2 -3.30 6.85 -4.29
CA TRP A 2 -2.82 8.23 -4.13
C TRP A 2 -3.55 8.94 -2.95
N PRO A 3 -3.05 10.07 -2.42
CA PRO A 3 -3.75 10.91 -1.44
C PRO A 3 -5.10 11.44 -1.96
N GLU A 4 -6.07 11.69 -1.07
CA GLU A 4 -7.39 12.21 -1.48
C GLU A 4 -7.28 13.50 -2.31
N GLY A 5 -7.99 13.52 -3.44
CA GLY A 5 -7.96 14.60 -4.41
C GLY A 5 -7.93 14.08 -5.85
N VAL A 6 -7.89 15.02 -6.80
CA VAL A 6 -7.74 14.69 -8.22
C VAL A 6 -6.29 14.24 -8.47
N PRO A 7 -6.04 13.02 -8.97
CA PRO A 7 -4.69 12.46 -9.09
C PRO A 7 -3.73 13.31 -9.93
N THR A 8 -4.27 14.02 -10.93
CA THR A 8 -3.50 14.90 -11.82
C THR A 8 -3.23 16.30 -11.25
N ALA A 9 -3.81 16.64 -10.09
CA ALA A 9 -3.61 17.94 -9.47
C ALA A 9 -2.17 18.09 -8.95
N ALA A 10 -1.65 19.32 -8.99
CA ALA A 10 -0.28 19.62 -8.57
C ALA A 10 0.02 19.18 -7.14
N SER A 11 -0.91 19.38 -6.20
CA SER A 11 -0.73 18.94 -4.81
C SER A 11 -0.58 17.43 -4.67
N VAL A 12 -1.39 16.65 -5.38
CA VAL A 12 -1.32 15.18 -5.34
C VAL A 12 -0.05 14.68 -6.02
N GLN A 13 0.31 15.26 -7.16
CA GLN A 13 1.53 14.90 -7.89
C GLN A 13 2.81 15.23 -7.10
N GLU A 14 2.83 16.34 -6.35
CA GLU A 14 3.95 16.69 -5.46
C GLU A 14 4.08 15.70 -4.30
N ILE A 15 2.96 15.36 -3.64
CA ILE A 15 2.99 14.39 -2.53
C ILE A 15 3.48 13.02 -3.02
N LEU A 16 3.01 12.58 -4.19
CA LEU A 16 3.47 11.32 -4.80
C LEU A 16 4.94 11.38 -5.20
N PHE A 17 5.45 12.55 -5.61
CA PHE A 17 6.86 12.74 -5.88
C PHE A 17 7.70 12.53 -4.61
N PHE A 18 7.35 13.16 -3.50
CA PHE A 18 8.04 12.94 -2.22
C PHE A 18 7.91 11.49 -1.73
N GLN A 19 6.74 10.86 -1.91
CA GLN A 19 6.56 9.45 -1.60
C GLN A 19 7.52 8.59 -2.43
N ALA A 20 7.64 8.83 -3.74
CA ALA A 20 8.55 8.11 -4.63
C ALA A 20 10.02 8.30 -4.23
N GLN A 21 10.44 9.54 -3.93
CA GLN A 21 11.81 9.82 -3.47
C GLN A 21 12.11 9.09 -2.14
N THR A 22 11.15 9.05 -1.23
CA THR A 22 11.30 8.34 0.06
C THR A 22 11.41 6.82 -0.15
N MET A 23 10.57 6.25 -1.02
CA MET A 23 10.64 4.84 -1.38
C MET A 23 11.98 4.46 -2.02
N GLU A 24 12.46 5.25 -2.99
CA GLU A 24 13.74 5.02 -3.66
C GLU A 24 14.92 5.08 -2.69
N MET A 25 14.94 6.09 -1.80
CA MET A 25 15.94 6.18 -0.74
C MET A 25 15.96 4.92 0.14
N MET A 26 14.79 4.47 0.62
CA MET A 26 14.69 3.28 1.48
C MET A 26 15.14 2.01 0.76
N TYR A 27 14.73 1.81 -0.49
CA TYR A 27 15.14 0.66 -1.28
C TYR A 27 16.62 0.67 -1.64
N THR A 28 17.20 1.85 -1.93
CA THR A 28 18.64 1.99 -2.19
C THR A 28 19.46 1.55 -0.98
N ILE A 29 19.06 1.96 0.23
CA ILE A 29 19.72 1.53 1.48
C ILE A 29 19.70 0.00 1.62
N ILE A 30 18.55 -0.63 1.37
CA ILE A 30 18.43 -2.10 1.45
C ILE A 30 19.27 -2.77 0.36
N ALA A 31 19.23 -2.27 -0.87
CA ALA A 31 19.96 -2.82 -2.00
C ALA A 31 21.48 -2.75 -1.78
N ASP A 32 21.97 -1.63 -1.26
CA ASP A 32 23.39 -1.45 -0.91
C ASP A 32 23.84 -2.46 0.15
N GLU A 33 23.00 -2.73 1.15
CA GLU A 33 23.31 -3.74 2.18
C GLU A 33 23.28 -5.17 1.62
N LEU A 34 22.28 -5.52 0.80
CA LEU A 34 22.25 -6.83 0.14
C LEU A 34 23.50 -7.06 -0.73
N LYS A 35 23.96 -6.00 -1.42
CA LYS A 35 25.18 -6.02 -2.21
C LYS A 35 26.43 -6.13 -1.34
N SER A 36 26.48 -5.46 -0.19
CA SER A 36 27.61 -5.53 0.75
C SER A 36 27.79 -6.95 1.33
N MET A 37 26.68 -7.67 1.50
CA MET A 37 26.64 -9.06 1.97
C MET A 37 26.87 -10.11 0.86
N ASP A 38 27.06 -9.70 -0.40
CA ASP A 38 27.08 -10.58 -1.59
C ASP A 38 25.83 -11.49 -1.72
N ASN A 39 24.69 -11.02 -1.22
CA ASN A 39 23.45 -11.78 -1.20
C ASN A 39 22.64 -11.57 -2.48
N LYS A 40 22.96 -12.36 -3.52
CA LYS A 40 22.35 -12.25 -4.85
C LYS A 40 20.96 -12.88 -4.97
N ASP A 41 20.55 -13.70 -4.01
CA ASP A 41 19.28 -14.44 -4.04
C ASP A 41 18.12 -13.66 -3.42
N MET A 42 18.43 -12.56 -2.72
CA MET A 42 17.46 -11.71 -2.06
C MET A 42 17.16 -10.46 -2.87
N ARG A 43 15.94 -9.97 -2.74
CA ARG A 43 15.49 -8.73 -3.37
C ARG A 43 15.14 -7.71 -2.30
N PRO A 44 15.25 -6.40 -2.57
CA PRO A 44 14.82 -5.38 -1.61
C PRO A 44 13.37 -5.57 -1.13
N GLU A 45 12.50 -6.07 -2.01
CA GLU A 45 11.09 -6.33 -1.71
C GLU A 45 10.85 -7.49 -0.72
N ASP A 46 11.84 -8.36 -0.52
CA ASP A 46 11.79 -9.40 0.50
C ASP A 46 11.97 -8.83 1.93
N TYR A 47 12.38 -7.55 2.06
CA TYR A 47 12.59 -6.85 3.34
C TYR A 47 11.65 -5.65 3.53
N LEU A 48 11.25 -5.00 2.44
CA LEU A 48 10.37 -3.83 2.46
C LEU A 48 9.36 -3.92 1.34
N SER A 49 8.07 -3.86 1.65
CA SER A 49 7.02 -3.93 0.64
C SER A 49 5.98 -2.83 0.83
N PHE A 50 5.66 -2.13 -0.26
CA PHE A 50 4.59 -1.15 -0.29
C PHE A 50 3.35 -1.71 -0.97
N PHE A 51 2.20 -1.43 -0.37
CA PHE A 51 0.89 -1.87 -0.85
C PHE A 51 -0.10 -0.70 -0.88
N CYS A 52 -1.19 -0.89 -1.59
CA CYS A 52 -2.38 -0.04 -1.48
C CYS A 52 -3.63 -0.92 -1.50
N LEU A 53 -4.80 -0.34 -1.28
CA LEU A 53 -6.06 -1.08 -1.31
C LEU A 53 -6.91 -0.69 -2.53
N GLY A 54 -7.61 -1.66 -3.07
CA GLY A 54 -8.60 -1.46 -4.14
C GLY A 54 -9.69 -2.51 -4.10
N ASN A 55 -10.82 -2.17 -4.71
CA ASN A 55 -11.91 -3.09 -4.91
C ASN A 55 -12.30 -3.13 -6.39
N ARG A 56 -12.81 -4.28 -6.82
CA ARG A 56 -13.37 -4.48 -8.15
C ARG A 56 -14.56 -5.42 -8.06
N GLU A 57 -15.73 -4.95 -8.47
CA GLU A 57 -16.99 -5.65 -8.22
C GLU A 57 -17.63 -6.15 -9.50
N GLU A 58 -18.21 -7.34 -9.46
CA GLU A 58 -18.99 -7.86 -10.59
C GLU A 58 -20.28 -7.04 -10.80
N PRO A 59 -20.80 -6.98 -12.03
CA PRO A 59 -22.12 -6.44 -12.27
C PRO A 59 -23.19 -7.19 -11.48
N PRO A 60 -24.18 -6.49 -10.90
CA PRO A 60 -25.27 -7.17 -10.23
C PRO A 60 -26.00 -8.07 -11.24
N SER A 61 -26.34 -9.29 -10.80
CA SER A 61 -26.94 -10.34 -11.63
C SER A 61 -28.30 -9.98 -12.27
N ASN A 62 -28.93 -8.89 -11.82
CA ASN A 62 -30.20 -8.35 -12.35
C ASN A 62 -30.06 -6.97 -13.03
N GLY A 63 -28.84 -6.47 -13.27
CA GLY A 63 -28.60 -5.16 -13.87
C GLY A 63 -28.82 -5.14 -15.38
N SER A 64 -29.40 -4.07 -15.90
CA SER A 64 -29.42 -3.77 -17.33
C SER A 64 -27.99 -3.64 -17.88
N PRO A 65 -27.68 -4.10 -19.10
CA PRO A 65 -26.35 -4.01 -19.72
C PRO A 65 -25.98 -2.58 -20.16
N GLU A 66 -26.52 -1.55 -19.50
CA GLU A 66 -26.36 -0.15 -19.89
C GLU A 66 -24.95 0.38 -19.65
N SER A 67 -24.14 -0.25 -18.79
CA SER A 67 -22.74 0.15 -18.56
C SER A 67 -21.80 -0.20 -19.71
N GLU A 68 -22.16 -1.11 -20.62
CA GLU A 68 -21.29 -1.51 -21.74
C GLU A 68 -21.32 -0.54 -22.93
N LYS A 69 -22.30 0.38 -22.99
CA LYS A 69 -22.48 1.30 -24.13
C LYS A 69 -22.08 2.76 -23.86
N SER A 70 -21.55 3.05 -22.68
CA SER A 70 -21.06 4.39 -22.35
C SER A 70 -19.79 4.71 -23.14
N THR A 71 -19.81 5.77 -23.94
CA THR A 71 -18.63 6.35 -24.61
C THR A 71 -17.90 7.36 -23.72
N ASP A 72 -18.32 7.51 -22.46
CA ASP A 72 -17.71 8.45 -21.53
C ASP A 72 -16.28 8.00 -21.17
N LYS A 73 -15.32 8.77 -21.65
CA LYS A 73 -13.88 8.60 -21.35
C LYS A 73 -13.44 9.38 -20.13
N SER A 74 -14.37 9.99 -19.38
CA SER A 74 -14.06 10.61 -18.08
C SER A 74 -13.56 9.56 -17.09
N ALA A 75 -12.87 10.02 -16.05
CA ALA A 75 -12.43 9.16 -14.95
C ALA A 75 -13.59 8.39 -14.31
N VAL A 76 -14.76 9.04 -14.19
CA VAL A 76 -15.98 8.42 -13.65
C VAL A 76 -16.53 7.36 -14.60
N GLY A 77 -16.57 7.66 -15.90
CA GLY A 77 -17.00 6.73 -16.93
C GLY A 77 -16.14 5.47 -16.98
N LEU A 78 -14.81 5.63 -16.92
CA LEU A 78 -13.86 4.51 -16.94
C LEU A 78 -13.90 3.69 -15.64
N ALA A 79 -13.96 4.32 -14.46
CA ALA A 79 -14.09 3.60 -13.19
C ALA A 79 -15.42 2.82 -13.13
N THR A 80 -16.50 3.37 -13.67
CA THR A 80 -17.80 2.69 -13.79
C THR A 80 -17.74 1.51 -14.77
N LYS A 81 -17.09 1.71 -15.93
CA LYS A 81 -16.92 0.67 -16.96
C LYS A 81 -16.12 -0.52 -16.43
N TYR A 82 -14.96 -0.27 -15.81
CA TYR A 82 -14.09 -1.33 -15.30
C TYR A 82 -14.47 -1.81 -13.89
N ARG A 83 -15.46 -1.13 -13.26
CA ARG A 83 -16.05 -1.44 -11.95
C ARG A 83 -15.01 -1.55 -10.84
N ARG A 84 -13.99 -0.70 -10.89
CA ARG A 84 -12.86 -0.71 -9.95
C ARG A 84 -12.59 0.67 -9.40
N PHE A 85 -12.18 0.73 -8.15
CA PHE A 85 -11.67 1.95 -7.54
C PHE A 85 -10.78 1.62 -6.33
N MET A 86 -9.98 2.59 -5.90
CA MET A 86 -9.20 2.41 -4.67
C MET A 86 -10.12 2.34 -3.45
N ILE A 87 -9.74 1.52 -2.48
CA ILE A 87 -10.21 1.68 -1.10
C ILE A 87 -9.26 2.68 -0.46
N TYR A 88 -9.80 3.78 0.03
CA TYR A 88 -8.96 4.87 0.54
C TYR A 88 -8.39 4.51 1.92
N VAL A 89 -7.06 4.42 2.02
CA VAL A 89 -6.36 4.17 3.27
C VAL A 89 -6.19 5.49 4.01
N HIS A 90 -7.10 5.75 4.94
CA HIS A 90 -7.03 6.92 5.83
C HIS A 90 -6.44 6.58 7.22
N ALA A 91 -5.97 5.34 7.40
CA ALA A 91 -5.42 4.87 8.66
C ALA A 91 -4.07 5.54 8.98
N LYS A 92 -3.84 5.81 10.27
CA LYS A 92 -2.55 6.23 10.83
C LYS A 92 -2.25 5.36 12.03
N GLY A 93 -1.54 4.27 11.76
CA GLY A 93 -1.17 3.32 12.79
C GLY A 93 0.00 2.45 12.38
N MET A 94 0.62 1.85 13.38
CA MET A 94 1.77 0.96 13.23
C MET A 94 1.63 -0.18 14.23
N ILE A 95 1.85 -1.41 13.77
CA ILE A 95 1.92 -2.60 14.61
C ILE A 95 3.36 -3.09 14.55
N VAL A 96 3.95 -3.37 15.70
CA VAL A 96 5.34 -3.83 15.83
C VAL A 96 5.34 -5.14 16.61
N ASP A 97 5.93 -6.17 15.99
CA ASP A 97 6.19 -7.50 16.56
C ASP A 97 4.98 -8.21 17.18
N ASP A 98 3.76 -7.89 16.72
CA ASP A 98 2.48 -8.33 17.29
C ASP A 98 2.29 -8.00 18.80
N GLU A 99 3.13 -7.12 19.36
CA GLU A 99 3.16 -6.74 20.77
C GLU A 99 2.71 -5.29 21.00
N TYR A 100 3.17 -4.37 20.16
CA TYR A 100 2.99 -2.94 20.34
C TYR A 100 2.18 -2.34 19.19
N VAL A 101 1.27 -1.43 19.49
CA VAL A 101 0.48 -0.71 18.51
C VAL A 101 0.51 0.80 18.78
N ILE A 102 0.66 1.59 17.72
CA ILE A 102 0.40 3.02 17.70
C ILE A 102 -0.84 3.27 16.85
N LEU A 103 -1.79 4.05 17.36
CA LEU A 103 -2.97 4.51 16.63
C LEU A 103 -3.18 6.01 16.88
N GLY A 104 -3.48 6.77 15.85
CA GLY A 104 -3.68 8.21 16.02
C GLY A 104 -4.16 8.93 14.76
N SER A 105 -3.91 10.23 14.71
CA SER A 105 -4.23 11.10 13.58
C SER A 105 -3.00 11.44 12.71
N ALA A 106 -1.78 11.30 13.26
CA ALA A 106 -0.54 11.70 12.61
C ALA A 106 -0.17 10.84 11.39
N ASN A 107 -0.11 11.47 10.21
CA ASN A 107 0.43 10.85 9.01
C ASN A 107 1.96 10.66 9.12
N ILE A 108 2.53 9.78 8.29
CA ILE A 108 3.99 9.68 8.13
C ILE A 108 4.43 10.75 7.12
N ASN A 109 4.42 12.01 7.55
CA ASN A 109 4.85 13.15 6.77
C ASN A 109 5.28 14.31 7.70
N GLN A 110 5.94 15.34 7.15
CA GLN A 110 6.44 16.45 7.94
C GLN A 110 5.30 17.28 8.55
N ARG A 111 4.18 17.42 7.85
CA ARG A 111 2.99 18.12 8.37
C ARG A 111 2.52 17.58 9.72
N SER A 112 2.45 16.27 9.87
CA SER A 112 2.00 15.61 11.10
C SER A 112 3.14 15.38 12.11
N LEU A 113 4.36 15.07 11.66
CA LEU A 113 5.46 14.66 12.55
C LEU A 113 6.34 15.83 13.05
N ALA A 114 6.22 17.03 12.50
CA ALA A 114 7.03 18.17 12.93
C ALA A 114 6.71 18.67 14.35
N GLY A 115 5.50 18.41 14.86
CA GLY A 115 5.01 18.92 16.15
C GLY A 115 4.69 20.43 16.19
N SER A 116 5.20 21.21 15.23
CA SER A 116 4.94 22.65 15.10
C SER A 116 4.09 23.02 13.88
N ARG A 117 3.48 22.03 13.22
CA ARG A 117 2.62 22.20 12.05
C ARG A 117 1.18 21.84 12.42
N ASP A 118 0.67 20.70 11.96
CA ASP A 118 -0.66 20.25 12.36
C ASP A 118 -0.60 19.67 13.79
N THR A 119 -1.64 19.94 14.58
CA THR A 119 -1.78 19.36 15.92
C THR A 119 -2.31 17.95 15.80
N GLU A 120 -1.53 16.97 16.25
CA GLU A 120 -1.86 15.55 16.17
C GLU A 120 -2.00 14.92 17.56
N ILE A 121 -2.72 13.80 17.62
CA ILE A 121 -2.76 12.94 18.79
C ILE A 121 -2.55 11.49 18.38
N ALA A 122 -1.78 10.76 19.17
CA ALA A 122 -1.58 9.32 19.00
C ALA A 122 -1.48 8.66 20.38
N MET A 123 -1.89 7.41 20.44
CA MET A 123 -1.70 6.55 21.58
C MET A 123 -0.82 5.38 21.18
N GLY A 124 0.05 4.95 22.11
CA GLY A 124 0.86 3.75 21.98
C GLY A 124 0.56 2.80 23.12
N ALA A 125 0.32 1.53 22.84
CA ALA A 125 0.07 0.52 23.88
C ALA A 125 0.59 -0.85 23.50
N TYR A 126 0.80 -1.64 24.55
CA TYR A 126 1.11 -3.06 24.51
C TYR A 126 0.41 -3.77 25.68
N GLN A 127 0.37 -5.09 25.63
CA GLN A 127 -0.18 -5.91 26.72
C GLN A 127 0.97 -6.58 27.48
N PRO A 128 1.25 -6.23 28.75
CA PRO A 128 2.44 -6.70 29.48
C PRO A 128 2.57 -8.23 29.60
N HIS A 129 1.46 -8.97 29.58
CA HIS A 129 1.43 -10.44 29.63
C HIS A 129 1.53 -11.10 28.24
N TYR A 130 1.53 -10.31 27.17
CA TYR A 130 1.67 -10.74 25.79
C TYR A 130 2.84 -9.99 25.14
N ALA A 131 3.92 -9.79 25.89
CA ALA A 131 5.15 -9.20 25.41
C ALA A 131 6.19 -10.29 25.14
N TRP A 132 7.07 -10.11 24.17
CA TRP A 132 8.18 -11.04 23.88
C TRP A 132 9.07 -11.28 25.11
N SER A 133 9.20 -10.26 25.97
CA SER A 133 10.03 -10.33 27.18
C SER A 133 9.41 -11.18 28.31
N THR A 134 8.08 -11.33 28.34
CA THR A 134 7.36 -11.99 29.44
C THR A 134 6.72 -13.30 29.00
N LYS A 135 6.39 -13.42 27.72
CA LYS A 135 5.78 -14.61 27.15
C LYS A 135 6.86 -15.54 26.62
N ASN A 136 6.80 -16.82 27.00
CA ASN A 136 7.65 -17.87 26.42
C ASN A 136 7.18 -18.28 25.01
N GLY A 137 6.96 -17.32 24.12
CA GLY A 137 6.48 -17.52 22.76
C GLY A 137 5.90 -16.26 22.12
N HIS A 138 5.47 -16.38 20.86
CA HIS A 138 4.93 -15.28 20.05
C HIS A 138 3.79 -14.54 20.77
N PRO A 139 3.81 -13.19 20.87
CA PRO A 139 2.68 -12.38 21.31
C PRO A 139 1.42 -12.71 20.49
N ASP A 140 0.42 -13.33 21.11
CA ASP A 140 -0.88 -13.67 20.46
C ASP A 140 -2.06 -12.96 21.13
N GLY A 141 -1.79 -11.78 21.67
CA GLY A 141 -2.79 -10.94 22.33
C GLY A 141 -3.76 -10.23 21.38
N GLN A 142 -4.35 -9.15 21.86
CA GLN A 142 -5.23 -8.28 21.07
C GLN A 142 -4.51 -7.62 19.90
N VAL A 143 -3.23 -7.26 20.04
CA VAL A 143 -2.45 -6.65 18.95
C VAL A 143 -2.28 -7.65 17.79
N TYR A 144 -1.85 -8.88 18.09
CA TYR A 144 -1.84 -10.00 17.14
C TYR A 144 -3.20 -10.25 16.49
N GLY A 145 -4.27 -10.32 17.30
CA GLY A 145 -5.63 -10.55 16.80
C GLY A 145 -6.09 -9.44 15.86
N TYR A 146 -5.81 -8.18 16.21
CA TYR A 146 -6.10 -7.01 15.39
C TYR A 146 -5.35 -7.06 14.05
N ARG A 147 -4.04 -7.32 14.08
CA ARG A 147 -3.21 -7.49 12.88
C ARG A 147 -3.74 -8.61 11.98
N THR A 148 -4.07 -9.75 12.56
CA THR A 148 -4.61 -10.92 11.84
C THR A 148 -5.98 -10.60 11.22
N SER A 149 -6.84 -9.85 11.92
CA SER A 149 -8.14 -9.42 11.40
C SER A 149 -7.99 -8.48 10.20
N LEU A 150 -7.07 -7.50 10.26
CA LEU A 150 -6.78 -6.62 9.14
C LEU A 150 -6.22 -7.40 7.94
N TRP A 151 -5.34 -8.36 8.19
CA TRP A 151 -4.81 -9.22 7.14
C TRP A 151 -5.89 -10.09 6.51
N ALA A 152 -6.81 -10.64 7.29
CA ALA A 152 -7.94 -11.40 6.75
C ALA A 152 -8.84 -10.53 5.86
N GLU A 153 -9.11 -9.28 6.25
CA GLU A 153 -9.83 -8.31 5.42
C GLU A 153 -9.09 -8.02 4.11
N HIS A 154 -7.80 -7.68 4.18
CA HIS A 154 -7.06 -7.21 3.02
C HIS A 154 -6.59 -8.33 2.10
N LEU A 155 -6.31 -9.53 2.62
CA LEU A 155 -5.83 -10.68 1.84
C LEU A 155 -6.97 -11.62 1.42
N GLY A 156 -8.17 -11.45 1.98
CA GLY A 156 -9.34 -12.28 1.68
C GLY A 156 -9.18 -13.75 2.08
N THR A 157 -8.21 -14.06 2.95
CA THR A 157 -7.91 -15.42 3.40
C THR A 157 -7.22 -15.41 4.75
N ILE A 158 -7.25 -16.54 5.44
CA ILE A 158 -6.48 -16.81 6.66
C ILE A 158 -5.54 -17.96 6.34
N ASP A 159 -4.25 -17.78 6.63
CA ASP A 159 -3.20 -18.75 6.30
C ASP A 159 -2.20 -18.85 7.45
N ASP A 160 -1.67 -20.05 7.70
CA ASP A 160 -0.70 -20.30 8.78
C ASP A 160 0.60 -19.51 8.59
N ARG A 161 1.00 -19.21 7.35
CA ARG A 161 2.18 -18.39 7.06
C ARG A 161 2.08 -17.01 7.67
N PHE A 162 0.87 -16.46 7.83
CA PHE A 162 0.66 -15.15 8.43
C PHE A 162 0.92 -15.13 9.94
N LYS A 163 1.10 -16.27 10.60
CA LYS A 163 1.44 -16.33 12.03
C LYS A 163 2.84 -15.81 12.31
N ASP A 164 3.75 -15.88 11.35
CA ASP A 164 5.10 -15.32 11.44
C ASP A 164 5.38 -14.34 10.28
N PRO A 165 5.00 -13.05 10.46
CA PRO A 165 5.22 -12.01 9.46
C PRO A 165 6.70 -11.74 9.14
N SER A 166 7.62 -12.16 10.01
CA SER A 166 9.06 -11.98 9.81
C SER A 166 9.66 -13.02 8.85
N SER A 167 8.95 -14.12 8.63
CA SER A 167 9.40 -15.18 7.73
C SER A 167 9.37 -14.73 6.26
N LEU A 168 10.42 -15.11 5.53
CA LEU A 168 10.51 -14.86 4.09
C LEU A 168 9.34 -15.50 3.32
N GLU A 169 8.87 -16.65 3.78
CA GLU A 169 7.71 -17.34 3.22
C GLU A 169 6.44 -16.48 3.32
N CYS A 170 6.19 -15.88 4.49
CA CYS A 170 5.06 -14.98 4.69
C CYS A 170 5.16 -13.76 3.77
N VAL A 171 6.31 -13.06 3.77
CA VAL A 171 6.53 -11.86 2.95
C VAL A 171 6.31 -12.16 1.47
N ARG A 172 6.86 -13.26 0.96
CA ARG A 172 6.70 -13.66 -0.44
C ARG A 172 5.26 -14.05 -0.77
N PHE A 173 4.56 -14.72 0.13
CA PHE A 173 3.17 -15.11 -0.10
C PHE A 173 2.22 -13.90 -0.11
N VAL A 174 2.40 -12.94 0.81
CA VAL A 174 1.67 -11.67 0.80
C VAL A 174 1.92 -10.90 -0.49
N ASN A 175 3.19 -10.80 -0.92
CA ASN A 175 3.53 -10.16 -2.20
C ASN A 175 2.89 -10.88 -3.40
N GLN A 176 2.87 -12.21 -3.41
CA GLN A 176 2.26 -12.98 -4.48
C GLN A 176 0.76 -12.66 -4.63
N ILE A 177 0.02 -12.62 -3.51
CA ILE A 177 -1.41 -12.24 -3.51
C ILE A 177 -1.56 -10.81 -4.04
N ALA A 178 -0.75 -9.88 -3.53
CA ALA A 178 -0.85 -8.46 -3.90
C ALA A 178 -0.52 -8.19 -5.38
N VAL A 179 0.45 -8.91 -5.95
CA VAL A 179 0.83 -8.84 -7.38
C VAL A 179 -0.29 -9.42 -8.25
N GLU A 180 -0.85 -10.57 -7.89
CA GLU A 180 -1.95 -11.16 -8.65
C GLU A 180 -3.21 -10.29 -8.57
N ASN A 181 -3.51 -9.71 -7.41
CA ASN A 181 -4.60 -8.75 -7.30
C ASN A 181 -4.36 -7.49 -8.13
N TRP A 182 -3.14 -6.96 -8.20
CA TRP A 182 -2.85 -5.82 -9.09
C TRP A 182 -3.08 -6.18 -10.56
N ARG A 183 -2.67 -7.38 -10.98
CA ARG A 183 -2.93 -7.89 -12.34
C ARG A 183 -4.42 -7.97 -12.64
N ARG A 184 -5.22 -8.50 -11.71
CA ARG A 184 -6.69 -8.58 -11.84
C ARG A 184 -7.36 -7.22 -11.75
N TYR A 185 -6.86 -6.33 -10.90
CA TYR A 185 -7.35 -4.97 -10.75
C TYR A 185 -7.18 -4.20 -12.06
N THR A 186 -6.03 -4.33 -12.72
CA THR A 186 -5.69 -3.60 -13.96
C THR A 186 -6.20 -4.23 -15.26
N ALA A 187 -6.60 -5.50 -15.25
CA ALA A 187 -7.10 -6.21 -16.43
C ALA A 187 -8.31 -5.53 -17.11
N GLU A 188 -8.37 -5.57 -18.44
CA GLU A 188 -9.51 -5.05 -19.21
C GLU A 188 -10.79 -5.85 -18.93
N GLU A 189 -10.69 -7.18 -18.99
CA GLU A 189 -11.78 -8.09 -18.65
C GLU A 189 -12.04 -8.09 -17.14
N MET A 190 -13.31 -8.33 -16.77
CA MET A 190 -13.70 -8.41 -15.37
C MET A 190 -13.09 -9.65 -14.71
N SER A 191 -12.44 -9.45 -13.56
CA SER A 191 -11.90 -10.50 -12.71
C SER A 191 -12.03 -10.11 -11.25
N THR A 192 -12.47 -11.05 -10.42
CA THR A 192 -12.62 -10.84 -8.98
C THR A 192 -11.27 -10.86 -8.26
N LEU A 193 -11.10 -9.91 -7.34
CA LEU A 193 -9.90 -9.82 -6.51
C LEU A 193 -9.95 -10.86 -5.38
N GLN A 194 -8.79 -11.33 -4.95
CA GLN A 194 -8.65 -12.03 -3.69
C GLN A 194 -8.42 -11.01 -2.57
N GLY A 195 -9.47 -10.58 -1.89
CA GLY A 195 -9.38 -9.49 -0.93
C GLY A 195 -9.12 -8.15 -1.63
N HIS A 196 -8.39 -7.26 -0.96
CA HIS A 196 -8.25 -5.86 -1.33
C HIS A 196 -6.81 -5.38 -1.48
N LEU A 197 -5.83 -6.16 -1.01
CA LEU A 197 -4.42 -5.77 -1.02
C LEU A 197 -3.86 -5.81 -2.44
N LEU A 198 -3.36 -4.67 -2.91
CA LEU A 198 -2.72 -4.49 -4.20
C LEU A 198 -1.25 -4.15 -3.98
N LYS A 199 -0.37 -4.75 -4.78
CA LYS A 199 1.03 -4.30 -4.82
C LYS A 199 1.06 -2.84 -5.27
N TYR A 200 1.79 -1.97 -4.57
CA TYR A 200 1.92 -0.59 -5.01
C TYR A 200 2.59 -0.58 -6.41
N PRO A 201 2.06 0.16 -7.40
CA PRO A 201 2.36 -0.10 -8.82
C PRO A 201 3.69 0.51 -9.30
N VAL A 202 4.77 0.16 -8.61
CA VAL A 202 6.14 0.53 -8.95
C VAL A 202 6.98 -0.73 -9.17
N LYS A 203 7.90 -0.65 -10.11
CA LYS A 203 8.97 -1.61 -10.28
C LYS A 203 10.13 -1.19 -9.38
N VAL A 204 10.71 -2.15 -8.67
CA VAL A 204 11.92 -1.96 -7.86
C VAL A 204 13.04 -2.78 -8.49
N GLU A 205 14.11 -2.13 -8.88
CA GLU A 205 15.29 -2.78 -9.46
C GLU A 205 16.22 -3.31 -8.36
N ALA A 206 17.19 -4.14 -8.74
CA ALA A 206 18.14 -4.76 -7.80
C ALA A 206 19.05 -3.74 -7.08
N ASP A 207 19.22 -2.55 -7.65
CA ASP A 207 19.97 -1.42 -7.05
C ASP A 207 19.07 -0.50 -6.20
N GLY A 208 17.80 -0.86 -6.01
CA GLY A 208 16.83 -0.09 -5.22
C GLY A 208 16.17 1.06 -5.98
N LYS A 209 16.55 1.30 -7.23
CA LYS A 209 15.92 2.32 -8.07
C LYS A 209 14.48 1.94 -8.37
N ILE A 210 13.58 2.92 -8.35
CA ILE A 210 12.16 2.69 -8.64
C ILE A 210 11.75 3.29 -9.99
N SER A 211 10.86 2.60 -10.69
CA SER A 211 10.24 3.08 -11.92
C SER A 211 8.75 2.75 -11.93
N PRO A 212 7.94 3.34 -12.83
CA PRO A 212 6.61 2.81 -13.08
C PRO A 212 6.70 1.38 -13.61
N LEU A 213 5.64 0.60 -13.43
CA LEU A 213 5.51 -0.69 -14.10
C LEU A 213 5.40 -0.47 -15.63
N PRO A 214 5.85 -1.42 -16.48
CA PRO A 214 5.73 -1.31 -17.93
C PRO A 214 4.29 -1.00 -18.35
N ASP A 215 4.13 -0.03 -19.25
CA ASP A 215 2.83 0.44 -19.77
C ASP A 215 1.86 1.00 -18.71
N GLN A 216 2.35 1.27 -17.49
CA GLN A 216 1.57 1.77 -16.36
C GLN A 216 2.26 3.00 -15.74
N GLU A 217 2.40 4.07 -16.52
CA GLU A 217 2.96 5.34 -16.01
C GLU A 217 1.99 6.09 -15.09
N CYS A 218 0.69 5.88 -15.28
CA CYS A 218 -0.38 6.59 -14.58
C CYS A 218 -1.34 5.62 -13.89
N PHE A 219 -2.09 6.13 -12.91
CA PHE A 219 -3.14 5.32 -12.27
C PHE A 219 -4.24 4.94 -13.27
N PRO A 220 -4.76 3.70 -13.17
CA PRO A 220 -5.82 3.23 -14.07
C PRO A 220 -7.04 4.13 -13.98
N ASP A 221 -7.66 4.40 -15.13
CA ASP A 221 -8.93 5.14 -15.31
C ASP A 221 -8.89 6.63 -14.99
N VAL A 222 -8.09 7.04 -14.01
CA VAL A 222 -8.11 8.41 -13.46
C VAL A 222 -6.90 9.26 -13.88
N GLY A 223 -5.86 8.64 -14.44
CA GLY A 223 -4.62 9.33 -14.81
C GLY A 223 -3.76 9.75 -13.62
N GLY A 224 -2.84 10.69 -13.83
CA GLY A 224 -1.87 11.13 -12.83
C GLY A 224 -0.71 10.14 -12.70
N LYS A 225 0.53 10.64 -12.67
CA LYS A 225 1.71 9.79 -12.65
C LYS A 225 1.81 9.06 -11.32
N ILE A 226 2.13 7.77 -11.36
CA ILE A 226 2.29 6.94 -10.16
C ILE A 226 3.45 7.43 -9.28
N LEU A 227 4.56 7.82 -9.91
CA LEU A 227 5.72 8.40 -9.21
C LEU A 227 5.59 9.90 -8.93
N GLY A 228 4.43 10.49 -9.22
CA GLY A 228 4.21 11.92 -9.10
C GLY A 228 5.07 12.76 -10.04
N ALA A 229 5.11 14.05 -9.75
CA ALA A 229 5.97 15.02 -10.40
C ALA A 229 6.20 16.20 -9.46
N SER A 230 7.42 16.74 -9.47
CA SER A 230 7.70 18.02 -8.82
C SER A 230 6.96 19.15 -9.54
N THR A 231 6.50 20.12 -8.76
CA THR A 231 5.64 21.23 -9.12
C THR A 231 6.19 22.52 -8.51
N SER A 232 5.48 23.64 -8.74
CA SER A 232 5.85 24.94 -8.15
C SER A 232 5.29 25.16 -6.75
N LEU A 233 4.65 24.16 -6.13
CA LEU A 233 4.10 24.29 -4.78
C LEU A 233 5.25 24.28 -3.76
N PRO A 234 5.22 25.17 -2.76
CA PRO A 234 6.21 25.13 -1.68
C PRO A 234 6.12 23.80 -0.91
N ASP A 235 7.27 23.18 -0.64
CA ASP A 235 7.35 21.91 0.09
C ASP A 235 6.69 21.96 1.47
N SER A 236 6.61 23.16 2.09
CA SER A 236 5.91 23.34 3.37
C SER A 236 4.42 23.01 3.31
N LEU A 237 3.81 23.00 2.12
CA LEU A 237 2.41 22.65 1.90
C LEU A 237 2.22 21.16 1.57
N THR A 238 3.24 20.48 1.05
CA THR A 238 3.12 19.15 0.44
C THR A 238 3.97 18.07 1.12
N MET A 239 4.91 18.45 1.99
CA MET A 239 5.63 17.57 2.92
C MET A 239 4.94 17.45 4.27
#